data_AF-A0A9L0S893-F1
#
_entry.id   AF-A0A9L0S893-F1
#
_cell.length_a   1.000
_cell.length_b   1.000
_cell.length_c   1.000
_cell.angle_alpha   90.00
_cell.angle_beta   90.00
_cell.angle_gamma   90.00
#
_symmetry.space_group_name_H-M   'P 1'
#
loop_
_entity.id
_entity.type
_entity.pdbx_description
1 polymer ?
#
loop_
_entity_poly.entity_id
_entity_poly.type
_entity_poly.pdbx_seq_one_letter_code
_entity_poly.pdbx_strand_id
1 'polypeptide(L)'
;MAPEESEEAARLLRSFERRFLAARALRSFPWQNLEEKLRDSSGSELLLDILQKTVKHPLCVKHPPSVKYTRGFLSELIRKHEAVHAEPLDELYEALAEVLTAEERTRCHRSYLLPSGDSVTLSESTAIISHGTTGLVTWNAALYLTEWALEHPAAFTHRTVLELGSGAGLTGLAICKMCRPRAYIFSDCHSRVLEQLRGNVLLNGLSLEPDVTAPVQHPGHDTRDPESPRVTVAWLDWDVVTVPQLAAFQPDIVIAAVTGLSRRRCAVQPRNSPLPGRRPAEALCVPRGPAGAGGLRRLHCPQPGDVPAVHRRARPGRDPVGDRAPSRPEAVSL
;
A
#
# COMPACT_ATOMS: atom_id res chain seq x y z
N MET A 1 17.82 -25.73 24.74
CA MET A 1 16.53 -25.82 24.02
C MET A 1 15.64 -24.60 24.28
N ALA A 2 15.48 -24.10 25.51
CA ALA A 2 14.66 -22.91 25.80
C ALA A 2 14.97 -21.58 25.03
N PRO A 3 16.24 -21.23 24.71
CA PRO A 3 16.52 -19.96 24.02
C PRO A 3 16.04 -19.94 22.56
N GLU A 4 16.18 -21.06 21.86
CA GLU A 4 15.82 -21.17 20.45
C GLU A 4 14.30 -21.16 20.25
N GLU A 5 13.57 -21.84 21.14
CA GLU A 5 12.10 -21.89 21.13
C GLU A 5 11.48 -20.50 21.38
N SER A 6 12.09 -19.72 22.28
CA SER A 6 11.71 -18.32 22.56
C SER A 6 11.99 -17.39 21.37
N GLU A 7 13.14 -17.55 20.69
CA GLU A 7 13.44 -16.77 19.49
C GLU A 7 12.47 -17.05 18.34
N GLU A 8 12.10 -18.31 18.13
CA GLU A 8 11.14 -18.69 17.10
C GLU A 8 9.75 -18.13 17.36
N ALA A 9 9.26 -18.20 18.61
CA ALA A 9 8.01 -17.58 19.00
C ALA A 9 8.04 -16.07 18.76
N ALA A 10 9.12 -15.38 19.13
CA ALA A 10 9.28 -13.96 18.87
C ALA A 10 9.32 -13.62 17.36
N ARG A 11 9.95 -14.46 16.53
CA ARG A 11 9.93 -14.31 15.05
C ARG A 11 8.52 -14.49 14.49
N LEU A 12 7.76 -15.46 15.02
CA LEU A 12 6.37 -15.70 14.64
C LEU A 12 5.47 -14.52 15.01
N LEU A 13 5.59 -14.00 16.23
CA LEU A 13 4.84 -12.83 16.71
C LEU A 13 5.10 -11.60 15.84
N ARG A 14 6.38 -11.27 15.59
CA ARG A 14 6.75 -10.17 14.68
C ARG A 14 6.20 -10.38 13.26
N SER A 15 6.14 -11.63 12.81
CA SER A 15 5.54 -12.02 11.55
C SER A 15 4.04 -11.70 11.48
N PHE A 16 3.29 -12.01 12.54
CA PHE A 16 1.85 -11.72 12.63
C PHE A 16 1.60 -10.22 12.75
N GLU A 17 2.31 -9.54 13.66
CA GLU A 17 2.25 -8.09 13.88
C GLU A 17 2.42 -7.31 12.57
N ARG A 18 3.56 -7.51 11.87
CA ARG A 18 3.85 -6.78 10.63
C ARG A 18 2.82 -7.05 9.53
N ARG A 19 2.34 -8.29 9.40
CA ARG A 19 1.37 -8.65 8.35
C ARG A 19 -0.02 -8.11 8.65
N PHE A 20 -0.45 -8.16 9.90
CA PHE A 20 -1.75 -7.65 10.32
C PHE A 20 -1.82 -6.13 10.22
N LEU A 21 -0.82 -5.42 10.77
CA LEU A 21 -0.74 -3.96 10.69
C LEU A 21 -0.77 -3.47 9.24
N ALA A 22 -0.04 -4.14 8.34
CA ALA A 22 0.00 -3.80 6.91
C ALA A 22 -1.19 -4.36 6.10
N ALA A 23 -2.22 -4.89 6.77
CA ALA A 23 -3.40 -5.54 6.23
C ALA A 23 -3.09 -6.49 5.05
N ARG A 24 -2.04 -7.32 5.20
CA ARG A 24 -1.63 -8.30 4.18
C ARG A 24 -2.69 -9.36 4.02
N ALA A 25 -2.79 -9.95 2.83
CA ALA A 25 -3.76 -11.02 2.58
C ALA A 25 -3.62 -12.17 3.60
N LEU A 26 -4.74 -12.68 4.13
CA LEU A 26 -4.72 -13.69 5.19
C LEU A 26 -3.90 -14.93 4.81
N ARG A 27 -3.93 -15.36 3.54
CA ARG A 27 -3.09 -16.46 3.03
C ARG A 27 -1.57 -16.26 3.16
N SER A 28 -1.11 -15.04 3.43
CA SER A 28 0.33 -14.73 3.54
C SER A 28 0.87 -14.92 4.96
N PHE A 29 0.00 -15.14 5.94
CA PHE A 29 0.39 -15.35 7.33
C PHE A 29 1.00 -16.75 7.53
N PRO A 30 1.91 -16.91 8.51
CA PRO A 30 2.59 -18.16 8.78
C PRO A 30 1.70 -19.11 9.61
N TRP A 31 0.52 -19.41 9.08
CA TRP A 31 -0.49 -20.22 9.75
C TRP A 31 -0.02 -21.63 10.08
N GLN A 32 0.78 -22.24 9.21
CA GLN A 32 1.35 -23.58 9.44
C GLN A 32 2.27 -23.60 10.65
N ASN A 33 3.17 -22.61 10.77
CA ASN A 33 4.04 -22.46 11.93
C ASN A 33 3.26 -22.21 13.22
N LEU A 34 2.12 -21.50 13.13
CA LEU A 34 1.24 -21.34 14.29
C LEU A 34 0.63 -22.69 14.68
N GLU A 35 0.02 -23.41 13.74
CA GLU A 35 -0.58 -24.74 14.02
C GLU A 35 0.41 -25.73 14.64
N GLU A 36 1.66 -25.75 14.16
CA GLU A 36 2.72 -26.57 14.74
C GLU A 36 2.97 -26.20 16.20
N LYS A 37 3.16 -24.91 16.51
CA LYS A 37 3.39 -24.46 17.89
C LYS A 37 2.17 -24.61 18.80
N LEU A 38 0.95 -24.57 18.26
CA LEU A 38 -0.27 -24.80 19.05
C LEU A 38 -0.44 -26.25 19.50
N ARG A 39 0.23 -27.22 18.84
CA ARG A 39 0.23 -28.62 19.27
C ARG A 39 1.17 -28.85 20.47
N ASP A 40 2.12 -27.95 20.67
CA ASP A 40 3.03 -27.95 21.81
C ASP A 40 2.37 -27.18 22.99
N SER A 41 2.67 -27.55 24.23
CA SER A 41 1.88 -27.25 25.45
C SER A 41 1.77 -25.76 25.86
N SER A 42 2.17 -24.81 25.01
CA SER A 42 2.21 -23.35 25.25
C SER A 42 1.26 -22.54 24.34
N GLY A 43 0.27 -23.21 23.72
CA GLY A 43 -0.58 -22.61 22.68
C GLY A 43 -1.40 -21.38 23.11
N SER A 44 -1.94 -21.35 24.34
CA SER A 44 -2.85 -20.28 24.78
C SER A 44 -2.12 -18.94 24.98
N GLU A 45 -0.94 -18.95 25.61
CA GLU A 45 -0.12 -17.73 25.79
C GLU A 45 0.29 -17.13 24.44
N LEU A 46 0.71 -17.98 23.50
CA LEU A 46 1.08 -17.54 22.16
C LEU A 46 -0.10 -16.87 21.41
N LEU A 47 -1.33 -17.38 21.56
CA LEU A 47 -2.52 -16.79 20.96
C LEU A 47 -2.86 -15.43 21.57
N LEU A 48 -2.75 -15.30 22.88
CA LEU A 48 -2.92 -14.02 23.58
C LEU A 48 -1.88 -13.01 23.09
N ASP A 49 -0.62 -13.41 22.97
CA ASP A 49 0.45 -12.55 22.43
C ASP A 49 0.17 -12.14 20.98
N ILE A 50 -0.31 -13.05 20.13
CA ILE A 50 -0.74 -12.72 18.76
C ILE A 50 -1.87 -11.69 18.81
N LEU A 51 -2.87 -11.87 19.66
CA LEU A 51 -4.00 -10.95 19.79
C LEU A 51 -3.54 -9.55 20.22
N GLN A 52 -2.64 -9.46 21.21
CA GLN A 52 -2.02 -8.21 21.68
C GLN A 52 -1.19 -7.52 20.59
N LYS A 53 -0.46 -8.30 19.79
CA LYS A 53 0.38 -7.83 18.69
C LYS A 53 -0.40 -7.52 17.41
N THR A 54 -1.70 -7.78 17.36
CA THR A 54 -2.53 -7.59 16.17
C THR A 54 -3.76 -6.73 16.46
N VAL A 55 -4.91 -7.34 16.76
CA VAL A 55 -6.18 -6.63 16.90
C VAL A 55 -6.15 -5.62 18.05
N LYS A 56 -5.53 -5.99 19.17
CA LYS A 56 -5.38 -5.13 20.37
C LYS A 56 -4.15 -4.21 20.30
N HIS A 57 -3.41 -4.22 19.19
CA HIS A 57 -2.23 -3.38 19.04
C HIS A 57 -2.63 -1.88 19.12
N PRO A 58 -1.86 -1.01 19.83
CA PRO A 58 -2.24 0.40 20.00
C PRO A 58 -2.48 1.17 18.68
N LEU A 59 -1.67 0.89 17.66
CA LEU A 59 -1.89 1.44 16.30
C LEU A 59 -3.24 1.01 15.71
N CYS A 60 -3.71 -0.21 15.93
CA CYS A 60 -5.00 -0.68 15.42
C CYS A 60 -6.17 -0.10 16.21
N VAL A 61 -6.02 0.08 17.52
CA VAL A 61 -7.04 0.76 18.34
C VAL A 61 -7.22 2.20 17.89
N LYS A 62 -6.12 2.92 17.64
CA LYS A 62 -6.16 4.32 17.19
C LYS A 62 -6.53 4.47 15.72
N HIS A 63 -6.03 3.56 14.88
CA HIS A 63 -6.15 3.59 13.42
C HIS A 63 -6.54 2.19 12.92
N PRO A 64 -7.83 1.84 12.98
CA PRO A 64 -8.27 0.47 12.74
C PRO A 64 -8.18 0.05 11.26
N PRO A 65 -7.77 -1.21 10.99
CA PRO A 65 -8.02 -1.88 9.71
C PRO A 65 -9.53 -2.00 9.42
N SER A 66 -9.88 -2.48 8.23
CA SER A 66 -11.31 -2.67 7.90
C SER A 66 -11.94 -3.76 8.75
N VAL A 67 -13.23 -3.59 9.07
CA VAL A 67 -14.00 -4.55 9.89
C VAL A 67 -13.98 -5.92 9.22
N LYS A 68 -14.21 -5.96 7.91
CA LYS A 68 -14.06 -7.18 7.10
C LYS A 68 -12.71 -7.88 7.26
N TYR A 69 -11.60 -7.13 7.29
CA TYR A 69 -10.26 -7.70 7.41
C TYR A 69 -10.03 -8.29 8.81
N THR A 70 -10.32 -7.50 9.85
CA THR A 70 -10.16 -7.91 11.24
C THR A 70 -11.01 -9.13 11.57
N ARG A 71 -12.27 -9.14 11.12
CA ARG A 71 -13.17 -10.29 11.27
C ARG A 71 -12.58 -11.55 10.62
N GLY A 72 -12.12 -11.44 9.37
CA GLY A 72 -11.53 -12.56 8.66
C GLY A 72 -10.26 -13.10 9.34
N PHE A 73 -9.43 -12.22 9.90
CA PHE A 73 -8.25 -12.62 10.67
C PHE A 73 -8.62 -13.37 11.95
N LEU A 74 -9.54 -12.82 12.76
CA LEU A 74 -9.99 -13.45 14.00
C LEU A 74 -10.66 -14.79 13.75
N SER A 75 -11.55 -14.88 12.75
CA SER A 75 -12.18 -16.15 12.37
C SER A 75 -11.16 -17.21 11.95
N GLU A 76 -10.12 -16.84 11.21
CA GLU A 76 -9.07 -17.79 10.83
C GLU A 76 -8.22 -18.20 12.04
N LEU A 77 -7.90 -17.26 12.94
CA LEU A 77 -7.15 -17.54 14.17
C LEU A 77 -7.91 -18.51 15.09
N ILE A 78 -9.20 -18.25 15.32
CA ILE A 78 -10.11 -19.13 16.07
C ILE A 78 -10.16 -20.52 15.41
N ARG A 79 -10.34 -20.58 14.09
CA ARG A 79 -10.35 -21.85 13.36
C ARG A 79 -9.07 -22.66 13.51
N LYS A 80 -7.90 -21.99 13.57
CA LYS A 80 -6.62 -22.68 13.83
C LYS A 80 -6.53 -23.24 15.25
N HIS A 81 -7.03 -22.48 16.21
CA HIS A 81 -7.08 -22.89 17.60
C HIS A 81 -8.03 -24.08 17.82
N GLU A 82 -9.25 -24.03 17.27
CA GLU A 82 -10.23 -25.12 17.37
C GLU A 82 -9.73 -26.43 16.73
N ALA A 83 -8.90 -26.32 15.68
CA ALA A 83 -8.35 -27.48 14.98
C ALA A 83 -7.35 -28.31 15.80
N VAL A 84 -6.80 -27.76 16.89
CA VAL A 84 -5.93 -28.51 17.82
C VAL A 84 -6.68 -29.07 19.02
N HIS A 85 -8.03 -29.01 19.03
CA HIS A 85 -8.90 -29.50 20.10
C HIS A 85 -8.57 -28.95 21.50
N ALA A 86 -8.01 -27.74 21.56
CA ALA A 86 -7.78 -27.01 22.79
C ALA A 86 -9.09 -26.43 23.35
N GLU A 87 -9.08 -26.11 24.65
CA GLU A 87 -10.17 -25.37 25.29
C GLU A 87 -10.35 -24.00 24.63
N PRO A 88 -11.58 -23.56 24.30
CA PRO A 88 -11.82 -22.24 23.70
C PRO A 88 -11.20 -21.10 24.52
N LEU A 89 -10.62 -20.12 23.84
CA LEU A 89 -10.00 -18.95 24.46
C LEU A 89 -10.96 -17.77 24.36
N ASP A 90 -11.59 -17.40 25.47
CA ASP A 90 -12.66 -16.40 25.55
C ASP A 90 -12.25 -15.06 24.92
N GLU A 91 -11.01 -14.62 25.12
CA GLU A 91 -10.50 -13.33 24.62
C GLU A 91 -10.54 -13.23 23.09
N LEU A 92 -10.48 -14.35 22.36
CA LEU A 92 -10.62 -14.37 20.90
C LEU A 92 -12.08 -14.13 20.48
N TYR A 93 -13.03 -14.72 21.19
CA TYR A 93 -14.46 -14.58 20.90
C TYR A 93 -14.97 -13.21 21.34
N GLU A 94 -14.49 -12.68 22.46
CA GLU A 94 -14.74 -11.29 22.88
C GLU A 94 -14.27 -10.30 21.80
N ALA A 95 -13.01 -10.44 21.35
CA ALA A 95 -12.48 -9.59 20.27
C ALA A 95 -13.29 -9.72 18.97
N LEU A 96 -13.77 -10.93 18.64
CA LEU A 96 -14.62 -11.13 17.48
C LEU A 96 -15.99 -10.47 17.65
N ALA A 97 -16.61 -10.57 18.84
CA ALA A 97 -17.89 -9.96 19.15
C ALA A 97 -17.81 -8.42 19.02
N GLU A 98 -16.75 -7.80 19.54
CA GLU A 98 -16.50 -6.36 19.37
C GLU A 98 -16.49 -5.98 17.89
N VAL A 99 -15.76 -6.72 17.05
CA VAL A 99 -15.66 -6.46 15.61
C VAL A 99 -16.99 -6.66 14.89
N LEU A 100 -17.82 -7.61 15.32
CA LEU A 100 -19.14 -7.85 14.73
C LEU A 100 -20.12 -6.70 15.01
N THR A 101 -19.91 -5.94 16.08
CA THR A 101 -20.71 -4.74 16.40
C THR A 101 -20.19 -3.46 15.73
N ALA A 102 -19.00 -3.50 15.13
CA ALA A 102 -18.38 -2.34 14.51
C ALA A 102 -19.00 -1.98 13.14
N GLU A 103 -19.15 -0.68 12.89
CA GLU A 103 -19.64 -0.18 11.60
C GLU A 103 -18.58 -0.26 10.50
N GLU A 104 -18.95 -0.80 9.33
CA GLU A 104 -18.06 -0.84 8.17
C GLU A 104 -17.95 0.56 7.53
N ARG A 105 -16.72 0.95 7.20
CA ARG A 105 -16.41 2.26 6.62
C ARG A 105 -15.84 2.12 5.21
N THR A 106 -15.96 3.17 4.41
CA THR A 106 -15.38 3.24 3.05
C THR A 106 -13.86 3.51 3.07
N ARG A 107 -13.32 3.83 4.25
CA ARG A 107 -11.90 4.01 4.52
C ARG A 107 -11.47 3.18 5.72
N CYS A 108 -10.24 2.70 5.70
CA CYS A 108 -9.59 1.98 6.79
C CYS A 108 -8.13 2.39 6.88
N HIS A 109 -7.43 1.92 7.90
CA HIS A 109 -6.03 2.22 8.08
C HIS A 109 -5.14 1.00 7.87
N ARG A 110 -3.93 1.27 7.37
CA ARG A 110 -2.83 0.31 7.31
C ARG A 110 -1.60 0.94 7.92
N SER A 111 -0.90 0.18 8.74
CA SER A 111 0.32 0.63 9.42
C SER A 111 1.50 -0.26 9.01
N TYR A 112 2.61 0.38 8.66
CA TYR A 112 3.84 -0.27 8.23
C TYR A 112 4.93 0.05 9.25
N LEU A 113 5.44 -0.98 9.94
CA LEU A 113 6.53 -0.80 10.90
C LEU A 113 7.86 -0.55 10.16
N LEU A 114 8.56 0.48 10.58
CA LEU A 114 9.87 0.88 10.07
C LEU A 114 10.99 0.23 10.90
N PRO A 115 12.22 0.11 10.35
CA PRO A 115 13.36 -0.41 11.09
C PRO A 115 13.72 0.37 12.35
N SER A 116 13.37 1.67 12.43
CA SER A 116 13.59 2.50 13.63
C SER A 116 12.71 2.12 14.82
N GLY A 117 11.65 1.33 14.60
CA GLY A 117 10.57 1.11 15.57
C GLY A 117 9.36 2.04 15.36
N ASP A 118 9.49 3.08 14.53
CA ASP A 118 8.37 3.93 14.14
C ASP A 118 7.42 3.22 13.16
N SER A 119 6.31 3.89 12.83
CA SER A 119 5.38 3.40 11.80
C SER A 119 5.00 4.46 10.78
N VAL A 120 4.66 4.02 9.57
CA VAL A 120 3.88 4.80 8.61
C VAL A 120 2.44 4.30 8.62
N THR A 121 1.49 5.15 8.98
CA THR A 121 0.06 4.80 8.99
C THR A 121 -0.68 5.55 7.89
N LEU A 122 -1.42 4.82 7.06
CA LEU A 122 -2.14 5.37 5.91
C LEU A 122 -3.63 5.15 6.08
N SER A 123 -4.44 6.20 5.89
CA SER A 123 -5.86 6.07 5.60
C SER A 123 -6.02 5.74 4.11
N GLU A 124 -6.63 4.59 3.81
CA GLU A 124 -6.84 4.08 2.45
C GLU A 124 -8.32 3.76 2.21
N SER A 125 -8.73 3.76 0.94
CA SER A 125 -10.05 3.23 0.58
C SER A 125 -10.12 1.72 0.82
N THR A 126 -11.28 1.22 1.26
CA THR A 126 -11.52 -0.23 1.35
C THR A 126 -11.72 -0.88 -0.03
N ALA A 127 -11.98 -0.08 -1.07
CA ALA A 127 -12.10 -0.53 -2.46
C ALA A 127 -10.81 -0.26 -3.24
N ILE A 128 -10.36 -1.26 -4.03
CA ILE A 128 -9.14 -1.17 -4.86
C ILE A 128 -9.28 -0.08 -5.94
N ILE A 129 -10.49 0.07 -6.50
CA ILE A 129 -10.84 1.12 -7.45
C ILE A 129 -11.98 1.92 -6.81
N SER A 130 -11.77 3.22 -6.65
CA SER A 130 -12.78 4.14 -6.13
C SER A 130 -12.63 5.49 -6.80
N HIS A 131 -13.75 6.15 -7.07
CA HIS A 131 -13.78 7.45 -7.75
C HIS A 131 -12.98 7.52 -9.06
N GLY A 132 -12.89 6.42 -9.81
CA GLY A 132 -12.16 6.37 -11.08
C GLY A 132 -10.63 6.30 -10.97
N THR A 133 -10.10 6.08 -9.76
CA THR A 133 -8.65 5.96 -9.53
C THR A 133 -8.31 4.73 -8.69
N THR A 134 -7.07 4.26 -8.81
CA THR A 134 -6.46 3.21 -7.97
C THR A 134 -5.48 3.79 -6.94
N GLY A 135 -5.24 5.10 -6.95
CA GLY A 135 -4.25 5.76 -6.10
C GLY A 135 -4.66 5.91 -4.63
N LEU A 136 -5.90 5.55 -4.28
CA LEU A 136 -6.42 5.63 -2.91
C LEU A 136 -6.03 4.43 -2.04
N VAL A 137 -5.33 3.44 -2.61
CA VAL A 137 -4.82 2.26 -1.90
C VAL A 137 -3.33 2.06 -2.17
N THR A 138 -2.61 1.47 -1.23
CA THR A 138 -1.19 1.15 -1.43
C THR A 138 -1.01 -0.07 -2.32
N TRP A 139 -0.20 0.07 -3.36
CA TRP A 139 0.17 -1.00 -4.29
C TRP A 139 1.53 -1.62 -3.97
N ASN A 140 1.74 -2.84 -4.47
CA ASN A 140 3.01 -3.57 -4.27
C ASN A 140 4.24 -2.83 -4.82
N ALA A 141 4.09 -2.01 -5.88
CA ALA A 141 5.21 -1.22 -6.40
C ALA A 141 5.75 -0.22 -5.36
N ALA A 142 4.85 0.44 -4.61
CA ALA A 142 5.23 1.35 -3.53
C ALA A 142 5.94 0.60 -2.39
N LEU A 143 5.51 -0.62 -2.06
CA LEU A 143 6.18 -1.45 -1.05
C LEU A 143 7.62 -1.78 -1.46
N TYR A 144 7.84 -2.21 -2.71
CA TYR A 144 9.19 -2.52 -3.19
C TYR A 144 10.08 -1.28 -3.26
N LEU A 145 9.55 -0.14 -3.70
CA LEU A 145 10.32 1.10 -3.72
C LEU A 145 10.64 1.58 -2.30
N THR A 146 9.72 1.39 -1.36
CA THR A 146 9.94 1.68 0.06
C THR A 146 11.06 0.82 0.63
N GLU A 147 11.00 -0.51 0.47
CA GLU A 147 12.05 -1.43 0.92
C GLU A 147 13.41 -1.04 0.35
N TRP A 148 13.49 -0.80 -0.97
CA TRP A 148 14.73 -0.36 -1.62
C TRP A 148 15.23 0.97 -1.05
N ALA A 149 14.34 1.95 -0.84
CA ALA A 149 14.73 3.26 -0.34
C ALA A 149 15.29 3.20 1.08
N LEU A 150 14.71 2.34 1.94
CA LEU A 150 15.19 2.10 3.31
C LEU A 150 16.56 1.41 3.35
N GLU A 151 16.89 0.61 2.34
CA GLU A 151 18.22 0.00 2.17
C GLU A 151 19.26 0.98 1.60
N HIS A 152 18.81 2.10 1.01
CA HIS A 152 19.68 3.07 0.32
C HIS A 152 19.46 4.52 0.81
N PRO A 153 19.53 4.81 2.12
CA PRO A 153 19.22 6.14 2.65
C PRO A 153 20.10 7.25 2.07
N ALA A 154 21.38 6.95 1.77
CA ALA A 154 22.32 7.88 1.15
C ALA A 154 21.88 8.41 -0.22
N ALA A 155 20.96 7.72 -0.91
CA ALA A 155 20.39 8.20 -2.17
C ALA A 155 19.47 9.42 -1.98
N PHE A 156 18.98 9.66 -0.76
CA PHE A 156 17.99 10.69 -0.43
C PHE A 156 18.49 11.72 0.60
N THR A 157 19.51 11.39 1.38
CA THR A 157 20.02 12.27 2.44
C THR A 157 20.39 13.66 1.93
N HIS A 158 19.82 14.69 2.56
CA HIS A 158 19.96 16.12 2.23
C HIS A 158 19.62 16.50 0.78
N ARG A 159 18.79 15.69 0.10
CA ARG A 159 18.33 15.95 -1.28
C ARG A 159 16.87 16.40 -1.34
N THR A 160 16.53 17.14 -2.39
CA THR A 160 15.13 17.39 -2.78
C THR A 160 14.63 16.22 -3.62
N VAL A 161 13.61 15.51 -3.14
CA VAL A 161 13.00 14.35 -3.80
C VAL A 161 11.67 14.74 -4.41
N LEU A 162 11.44 14.39 -5.68
CA LEU A 162 10.12 14.46 -6.32
C LEU A 162 9.63 13.03 -6.60
N GLU A 163 8.46 12.67 -6.06
CA GLU A 163 7.80 11.40 -6.36
C GLU A 163 6.64 11.60 -7.32
N LEU A 164 6.69 10.92 -8.46
CA LEU A 164 5.62 10.91 -9.47
C LEU A 164 4.61 9.80 -9.15
N GLY A 165 3.33 10.19 -9.03
CA GLY A 165 2.25 9.24 -8.74
C GLY A 165 2.35 8.65 -7.33
N SER A 166 2.47 9.51 -6.32
CA SER A 166 2.66 9.14 -4.92
C SER A 166 1.52 8.28 -4.34
N GLY A 167 0.32 8.32 -4.92
CA GLY A 167 -0.82 7.54 -4.44
C GLY A 167 -1.13 7.83 -2.96
N ALA A 168 -1.25 6.77 -2.16
CA ALA A 168 -1.48 6.89 -0.71
C ALA A 168 -0.29 7.46 0.08
N GLY A 169 0.92 7.52 -0.51
CA GLY A 169 2.09 8.18 0.07
C GLY A 169 3.07 7.29 0.82
N LEU A 170 2.93 5.96 0.79
CA LEU A 170 3.76 5.04 1.57
C LEU A 170 5.26 5.32 1.42
N THR A 171 5.76 5.35 0.18
CA THR A 171 7.19 5.50 -0.13
C THR A 171 7.74 6.80 0.45
N GLY A 172 7.10 7.92 0.12
CA GLY A 172 7.60 9.21 0.56
C GLY A 172 7.54 9.43 2.04
N LEU A 173 6.50 8.92 2.71
CA LEU A 173 6.40 8.99 4.17
C LEU A 173 7.50 8.17 4.84
N ALA A 174 7.83 6.99 4.31
CA ALA A 174 8.94 6.19 4.81
C ALA A 174 10.30 6.88 4.58
N ILE A 175 10.53 7.46 3.39
CA ILE A 175 11.76 8.20 3.07
C ILE A 175 11.91 9.42 3.99
N CYS A 176 10.83 10.17 4.22
CA CYS A 176 10.84 11.34 5.10
C CYS A 176 11.26 10.95 6.53
N LYS A 177 10.80 9.80 7.03
CA LYS A 177 11.12 9.33 8.39
C LYS A 177 12.49 8.68 8.53
N MET A 178 13.00 8.04 7.47
CA MET A 178 14.18 7.15 7.59
C MET A 178 15.43 7.64 6.85
N CYS A 179 15.28 8.51 5.85
CA CYS A 179 16.38 8.82 4.92
C CYS A 179 16.87 10.28 4.97
N ARG A 180 16.31 11.12 5.85
CA ARG A 180 16.67 12.54 6.05
C ARG A 180 16.77 13.36 4.75
N PRO A 181 15.75 13.38 3.89
CA PRO A 181 15.76 14.27 2.73
C PRO A 181 15.74 15.73 3.17
N ARG A 182 16.24 16.65 2.34
CA ARG A 182 16.10 18.09 2.58
C ARG A 182 14.65 18.54 2.35
N ALA A 183 14.06 18.02 1.27
CA ALA A 183 12.67 18.27 0.92
C ALA A 183 12.08 17.07 0.20
N TYR A 184 10.79 16.84 0.37
CA TYR A 184 10.04 15.80 -0.31
C TYR A 184 8.77 16.37 -0.93
N ILE A 185 8.63 16.19 -2.24
CA ILE A 185 7.53 16.68 -3.04
C ILE A 185 6.73 15.46 -3.47
N PHE A 186 5.58 15.27 -2.86
CA PHE A 186 4.61 14.29 -3.30
C PHE A 186 3.84 14.85 -4.50
N SER A 187 3.58 14.03 -5.51
CA SER A 187 2.79 14.47 -6.66
C SER A 187 1.85 13.39 -7.20
N ASP A 188 0.68 13.82 -7.65
CA ASP A 188 -0.34 13.00 -8.30
C ASP A 188 -1.22 13.88 -9.20
N CYS A 189 -1.92 13.29 -10.17
CA CYS A 189 -2.82 14.02 -11.06
C CYS A 189 -4.26 14.04 -10.55
N HIS A 190 -4.63 13.13 -9.65
CA HIS A 190 -6.00 12.94 -9.22
C HIS A 190 -6.30 13.70 -7.92
N SER A 191 -7.24 14.63 -7.96
CA SER A 191 -7.57 15.53 -6.83
C SER A 191 -7.88 14.79 -5.52
N ARG A 192 -8.68 13.72 -5.57
CA ARG A 192 -8.99 12.90 -4.38
C ARG A 192 -7.78 12.16 -3.80
N VAL A 193 -6.81 11.81 -4.64
CA VAL A 193 -5.57 11.17 -4.19
C VAL A 193 -4.73 12.22 -3.46
N LEU A 194 -4.58 13.42 -4.03
CA LEU A 194 -3.89 14.54 -3.39
C LEU A 194 -4.53 14.95 -2.05
N GLU A 195 -5.86 14.93 -1.96
CA GLU A 195 -6.59 15.18 -0.71
C GLU A 195 -6.27 14.11 0.34
N GLN A 196 -6.39 12.82 -0.01
CA GLN A 196 -6.04 11.72 0.89
C GLN A 196 -4.57 11.78 1.33
N LEU A 197 -3.67 12.08 0.40
CA LEU A 197 -2.24 12.17 0.62
C LEU A 197 -1.90 13.28 1.62
N ARG A 198 -2.51 14.47 1.51
CA ARG A 198 -2.35 15.53 2.51
C ARG A 198 -2.79 15.06 3.90
N GLY A 199 -3.92 14.36 3.99
CA GLY A 199 -4.37 13.73 5.23
C GLY A 199 -3.35 12.72 5.79
N ASN A 200 -2.76 11.88 4.93
CA ASN A 200 -1.75 10.90 5.33
C ASN A 200 -0.43 11.55 5.77
N VAL A 201 -0.01 12.67 5.17
CA VAL A 201 1.15 13.43 5.62
C VAL A 201 0.96 13.93 7.05
N LEU A 202 -0.18 14.58 7.32
CA LEU A 202 -0.52 15.10 8.65
C LEU A 202 -0.69 13.96 9.67
N LEU A 203 -1.33 12.86 9.28
CA LEU A 203 -1.51 11.66 10.10
C LEU A 203 -0.17 11.08 10.60
N ASN A 204 0.90 11.28 9.83
CA ASN A 204 2.24 10.78 10.15
C ASN A 204 3.12 11.82 10.86
N GLY A 205 2.56 12.93 11.32
CA GLY A 205 3.26 13.95 12.09
C GLY A 205 4.17 14.86 11.26
N LEU A 206 4.01 14.87 9.93
CA LEU A 206 4.76 15.77 9.05
C LEU A 206 3.92 17.02 8.75
N SER A 207 4.58 18.19 8.75
CA SER A 207 3.96 19.46 8.40
C SER A 207 3.96 19.66 6.88
N LEU A 208 2.82 20.14 6.35
CA LEU A 208 2.69 20.51 4.95
C LEU A 208 3.09 21.97 4.74
N GLU A 209 4.03 22.19 3.83
CA GLU A 209 4.29 23.51 3.27
C GLU A 209 3.21 23.88 2.24
N PRO A 210 2.84 25.17 2.16
CA PRO A 210 2.02 25.65 1.06
C PRO A 210 2.72 25.36 -0.28
N ASP A 211 1.91 25.13 -1.31
CA ASP A 211 2.40 24.83 -2.65
C ASP A 211 3.34 25.95 -3.14
N VAL A 212 4.37 25.59 -3.89
CA VAL A 212 5.46 26.49 -4.34
C VAL A 212 4.93 27.65 -5.22
N THR A 213 3.66 27.57 -5.63
CA THR A 213 2.94 28.57 -6.44
C THR A 213 2.21 29.65 -5.63
N ALA A 214 2.10 29.52 -4.30
CA ALA A 214 1.44 30.52 -3.45
C ALA A 214 2.42 31.60 -2.95
N PRO A 215 2.05 32.90 -2.94
CA PRO A 215 2.91 33.96 -2.41
C PRO A 215 3.25 33.71 -0.94
N VAL A 216 4.54 33.81 -0.60
CA VAL A 216 5.05 33.66 0.77
C VAL A 216 4.43 34.73 1.66
N GLN A 217 3.54 34.34 2.56
CA GLN A 217 3.14 35.17 3.68
C GLN A 217 4.09 34.90 4.85
N HIS A 218 4.49 35.99 5.51
CA HIS A 218 5.55 36.18 6.50
C HIS A 218 5.97 34.97 7.36
N PRO A 219 7.26 34.86 7.74
CA PRO A 219 7.75 33.78 8.59
C PRO A 219 7.17 33.92 9.99
N GLY A 220 6.16 33.09 10.28
CA GLY A 220 5.81 32.75 11.66
C GLY A 220 6.97 32.00 12.32
N HIS A 221 7.05 32.09 13.65
CA HIS A 221 8.07 31.44 14.46
C HIS A 221 8.19 29.95 14.09
N ASP A 222 9.29 29.56 13.44
CA ASP A 222 9.51 28.20 12.94
C ASP A 222 9.93 27.31 14.13
N THR A 223 8.95 26.63 14.75
CA THR A 223 9.19 25.64 15.80
C THR A 223 9.55 24.27 15.24
N ARG A 224 10.07 24.20 14.01
CA ARG A 224 10.37 22.93 13.34
C ARG A 224 11.62 22.31 13.92
N ASP A 225 11.56 20.98 14.07
CA ASP A 225 12.76 20.18 14.23
C ASP A 225 13.65 20.43 12.98
N PRO A 226 14.88 20.95 13.14
CA PRO A 226 15.78 21.21 12.03
C PRO A 226 16.12 19.95 11.22
N GLU A 227 15.87 18.75 11.76
CA GLU A 227 16.05 17.47 11.06
C GLU A 227 14.81 17.03 10.23
N SER A 228 13.67 17.72 10.34
CA SER A 228 12.45 17.37 9.62
C SER A 228 12.47 17.88 8.16
N PRO A 229 12.11 17.04 7.16
CA PRO A 229 12.13 17.46 5.78
C PRO A 229 11.02 18.47 5.48
N ARG A 230 11.28 19.40 4.56
CA ARG A 230 10.21 20.23 3.96
C ARG A 230 9.31 19.36 3.09
N VAL A 231 8.01 19.31 3.38
CA VAL A 231 7.08 18.45 2.63
C VAL A 231 6.04 19.27 1.87
N THR A 232 5.87 19.00 0.57
CA THR A 232 4.81 19.59 -0.25
C THR A 232 4.00 18.52 -0.97
N VAL A 233 2.74 18.84 -1.31
CA VAL A 233 1.86 18.00 -2.13
C VAL A 233 1.42 18.82 -3.34
N ALA A 234 1.92 18.46 -4.51
CA ALA A 234 1.71 19.18 -5.76
C ALA A 234 0.80 18.40 -6.71
N TRP A 235 -0.02 19.14 -7.49
CA TRP A 235 -0.71 18.55 -8.63
C TRP A 235 0.28 18.39 -9.78
N LEU A 236 0.39 17.19 -10.33
CA LEU A 236 1.25 16.92 -11.48
C LEU A 236 0.72 15.73 -12.29
N ASP A 237 0.39 15.98 -13.55
CA ASP A 237 0.10 14.92 -14.50
C ASP A 237 1.38 14.48 -15.21
N TRP A 238 1.97 13.39 -14.72
CA TRP A 238 3.24 12.87 -15.21
C TRP A 238 3.15 12.28 -16.63
N ASP A 239 1.94 11.99 -17.15
CA ASP A 239 1.77 11.53 -18.54
C ASP A 239 1.97 12.66 -19.56
N VAL A 240 1.74 13.92 -19.15
CA VAL A 240 1.80 15.10 -20.03
C VAL A 240 2.79 16.18 -19.55
N VAL A 241 3.44 15.99 -18.41
CA VAL A 241 4.39 16.96 -17.85
C VAL A 241 5.59 17.19 -18.77
N THR A 242 5.99 18.45 -18.90
CA THR A 242 7.18 18.85 -19.66
C THR A 242 8.43 18.91 -18.79
N VAL A 243 9.62 18.82 -19.40
CA VAL A 243 10.91 18.95 -18.70
C VAL A 243 11.03 20.28 -17.94
N PRO A 244 10.63 21.45 -18.50
CA PRO A 244 10.65 22.71 -17.75
C PRO A 244 9.75 22.70 -16.51
N GLN A 245 8.56 22.09 -16.59
CA GLN A 245 7.66 21.97 -15.44
C GLN A 245 8.26 21.06 -14.35
N LEU A 246 8.89 19.94 -14.72
CA LEU A 246 9.64 19.10 -13.77
C LEU A 246 10.82 19.85 -13.14
N ALA A 247 11.56 20.60 -13.95
CA ALA A 247 12.72 21.37 -13.49
C ALA A 247 12.34 22.50 -12.52
N ALA A 248 11.12 23.05 -12.61
CA ALA A 248 10.62 24.08 -11.71
C ALA A 248 10.55 23.62 -10.24
N PHE A 249 10.37 22.33 -9.99
CA PHE A 249 10.42 21.74 -8.65
C PHE A 249 11.86 21.64 -8.09
N GLN A 250 12.87 21.85 -8.93
CA GLN A 250 14.29 21.73 -8.60
C GLN A 250 14.66 20.42 -7.86
N PRO A 251 14.21 19.24 -8.34
CA PRO A 251 14.56 17.98 -7.69
C PRO A 251 16.03 17.63 -7.92
N ASP A 252 16.67 17.06 -6.89
CA ASP A 252 17.96 16.37 -7.05
C ASP A 252 17.77 14.94 -7.57
N ILE A 253 16.61 14.36 -7.25
CA ILE A 253 16.22 12.99 -7.57
C ILE A 253 14.71 12.93 -7.85
N VAL A 254 14.35 12.23 -8.93
CA VAL A 254 12.97 11.91 -9.28
C VAL A 254 12.77 10.41 -9.13
N ILE A 255 11.70 10.01 -8.43
CA ILE A 255 11.34 8.61 -8.24
C ILE A 255 9.89 8.36 -8.66
N ALA A 256 9.59 7.12 -9.05
CA ALA A 256 8.23 6.69 -9.37
C ALA A 256 8.02 5.20 -9.08
N ALA A 257 6.84 4.86 -8.58
CA ALA A 257 6.39 3.49 -8.38
C ALA A 257 5.20 3.19 -9.29
N VAL A 258 5.43 2.58 -10.46
CA VAL A 258 4.37 2.35 -11.46
C VAL A 258 3.85 0.92 -11.42
N THR A 259 2.52 0.77 -11.37
CA THR A 259 1.84 -0.50 -11.61
C THR A 259 1.36 -0.59 -13.06
N GLY A 260 2.14 -1.23 -13.93
CA GLY A 260 1.70 -1.58 -15.29
C GLY A 260 1.22 -3.03 -15.38
N LEU A 261 0.09 -3.28 -16.06
CA LEU A 261 -0.50 -4.61 -16.32
C LEU A 261 0.41 -5.62 -17.06
N SER A 262 1.66 -5.27 -17.38
CA SER A 262 2.60 -6.21 -18.02
C SER A 262 4.06 -6.12 -17.59
N ARG A 263 4.52 -5.06 -16.89
CA ARG A 263 5.89 -4.97 -16.38
C ARG A 263 5.96 -4.10 -15.13
N ARG A 264 6.54 -4.65 -14.04
CA ARG A 264 6.87 -3.92 -12.81
C ARG A 264 8.05 -3.01 -13.12
N ARG A 265 7.89 -1.68 -13.03
CA ARG A 265 8.99 -0.73 -13.21
C ARG A 265 8.99 0.25 -12.04
N CYS A 266 10.07 0.24 -11.26
CA CYS A 266 10.44 1.33 -10.36
C CYS A 266 11.60 2.05 -11.02
N ALA A 267 11.61 3.37 -10.96
CA ALA A 267 12.68 4.14 -11.55
C ALA A 267 13.18 5.23 -10.61
N VAL A 268 14.51 5.43 -10.64
CA VAL A 268 15.23 6.41 -9.84
C VAL A 268 16.20 7.11 -10.77
N GLN A 269 16.06 8.42 -10.96
CA GLN A 269 16.93 9.20 -11.84
C GLN A 269 17.69 10.29 -11.07
N PRO A 270 19.02 10.18 -10.92
CA PRO A 270 19.86 11.25 -10.39
C PRO A 270 20.26 12.27 -11.47
N ARG A 271 20.38 13.54 -11.08
CA ARG A 271 20.61 14.72 -11.94
C ARG A 271 21.86 14.69 -12.85
N ASN A 272 22.89 13.91 -12.53
CA ASN A 272 24.19 13.95 -13.23
C ASN A 272 24.46 12.76 -14.19
N SER A 273 23.44 12.15 -14.76
CA SER A 273 23.60 11.05 -15.74
C SER A 273 23.30 11.56 -17.17
N PRO A 274 24.27 11.57 -18.11
CA PRO A 274 23.99 11.99 -19.49
C PRO A 274 23.15 10.94 -20.23
N LEU A 275 22.09 11.38 -20.94
CA LEU A 275 21.24 10.52 -21.78
C LEU A 275 21.90 10.33 -23.17
N PRO A 276 22.22 9.11 -23.62
CA PRO A 276 22.36 8.84 -25.04
C PRO A 276 20.96 8.63 -25.64
N GLY A 277 20.39 9.69 -26.23
CA GLY A 277 19.45 9.60 -27.36
C GLY A 277 18.11 8.89 -27.17
N ARG A 278 17.51 8.87 -25.97
CA ARG A 278 16.15 8.33 -25.77
C ARG A 278 15.23 9.28 -25.00
N ARG A 279 13.92 9.19 -25.31
CA ARG A 279 12.85 10.09 -24.85
C ARG A 279 12.80 10.16 -23.31
N PRO A 280 12.30 11.27 -22.71
CA PRO A 280 12.23 11.46 -21.25
C PRO A 280 11.47 10.37 -20.47
N ALA A 281 10.73 9.50 -21.17
CA ALA A 281 9.94 8.40 -20.59
C ALA A 281 10.75 7.12 -20.30
N GLU A 282 12.04 7.05 -20.61
CA GLU A 282 12.90 5.92 -20.24
C GLU A 282 13.63 6.19 -18.92
N ALA A 283 12.87 6.13 -17.83
CA ALA A 283 13.39 6.23 -16.48
C ALA A 283 14.32 5.03 -16.16
N LEU A 284 15.44 5.30 -15.47
CA LEU A 284 16.44 4.28 -15.10
C LEU A 284 15.78 3.13 -14.32
N CYS A 285 15.71 1.95 -14.94
CA CYS A 285 15.34 0.72 -14.27
C CYS A 285 16.32 0.44 -13.14
N VAL A 286 15.84 0.15 -11.92
CA VAL A 286 16.68 -0.50 -10.90
C VAL A 286 17.16 -1.83 -11.50
N PRO A 287 18.46 -2.02 -11.79
CA PRO A 287 18.93 -3.26 -12.35
C PRO A 287 18.71 -4.37 -11.31
N ARG A 288 18.27 -5.55 -11.77
CA ARG A 288 18.51 -6.78 -11.01
C ARG A 288 20.03 -6.87 -10.83
N GLY A 289 20.51 -6.74 -9.60
CA GLY A 289 21.92 -6.96 -9.30
C GLY A 289 22.37 -8.33 -9.83
N PRO A 290 23.64 -8.49 -10.22
CA PRO A 290 24.15 -9.77 -10.65
C PRO A 290 24.01 -10.78 -9.51
N ALA A 291 23.51 -11.97 -9.84
CA ALA A 291 23.49 -13.09 -8.92
C ALA A 291 24.94 -13.38 -8.48
N GLY A 292 25.26 -13.07 -7.22
CA GLY A 292 26.59 -13.27 -6.66
C GLY A 292 26.55 -13.32 -5.13
N ALA A 293 26.57 -14.55 -4.61
CA ALA A 293 26.92 -14.96 -3.25
C ALA A 293 26.13 -14.34 -2.07
N GLY A 294 25.01 -14.97 -1.71
CA GLY A 294 24.32 -14.76 -0.43
C GLY A 294 22.87 -15.24 -0.52
N GLY A 295 22.61 -16.48 -0.12
CA GLY A 295 21.36 -17.18 -0.40
C GLY A 295 20.10 -16.48 0.11
N LEU A 296 19.31 -15.87 -0.79
CA LEU A 296 17.89 -15.63 -0.58
C LEU A 296 17.09 -16.71 -1.31
N ARG A 297 16.39 -17.55 -0.54
CA ARG A 297 15.40 -18.50 -1.04
C ARG A 297 14.30 -17.73 -1.77
N ARG A 298 13.99 -18.19 -3.00
CA ARG A 298 12.81 -17.77 -3.77
C ARG A 298 11.54 -17.96 -2.93
N LEU A 299 10.87 -16.88 -2.56
CA LEU A 299 9.45 -16.95 -2.21
C LEU A 299 8.66 -16.84 -3.51
N HIS A 300 8.31 -18.00 -4.07
CA HIS A 300 7.35 -18.08 -5.18
C HIS A 300 5.98 -17.70 -4.64
N CYS A 301 5.36 -16.66 -5.20
CA CYS A 301 3.96 -16.33 -4.96
C CYS A 301 3.14 -16.67 -6.22
N PRO A 302 1.97 -17.31 -6.11
CA PRO A 302 1.23 -17.84 -7.25
C PRO A 302 0.73 -16.74 -8.19
N GLN A 303 0.72 -17.06 -9.49
CA GLN A 303 0.00 -16.28 -10.52
C GLN A 303 -1.51 -16.29 -10.19
N PRO A 304 -2.26 -15.19 -10.41
CA PRO A 304 -3.71 -15.27 -10.48
C PRO A 304 -4.05 -16.10 -11.73
N GLY A 305 -4.48 -17.35 -11.51
CA GLY A 305 -4.70 -18.34 -12.56
C GLY A 305 -5.93 -18.07 -13.42
N ASP A 306 -5.93 -18.73 -14.58
CA ASP A 306 -7.06 -19.37 -15.23
C ASP A 306 -8.45 -18.95 -14.71
N VAL A 307 -9.03 -17.97 -15.38
CA VAL A 307 -10.48 -17.78 -15.40
C VAL A 307 -11.00 -18.61 -16.57
N PRO A 308 -11.90 -19.60 -16.36
CA PRO A 308 -12.51 -20.32 -17.48
C PRO A 308 -13.31 -19.34 -18.34
N ALA A 309 -13.09 -19.42 -19.65
CA ALA A 309 -13.76 -18.60 -20.64
C ALA A 309 -15.29 -18.71 -20.49
N VAL A 310 -15.93 -17.61 -20.07
CA VAL A 310 -17.38 -17.48 -20.17
C VAL A 310 -17.73 -17.49 -21.66
N HIS A 311 -18.42 -18.54 -22.10
CA HIS A 311 -18.94 -18.69 -23.45
C HIS A 311 -19.65 -17.42 -23.92
N ARG A 312 -19.06 -16.73 -24.91
CA ARG A 312 -19.80 -15.82 -25.78
C ARG A 312 -20.84 -16.65 -26.51
N ARG A 313 -22.12 -16.58 -26.10
CA ARG A 313 -23.23 -17.07 -26.91
C ARG A 313 -23.20 -16.35 -28.25
N ALA A 314 -23.10 -17.14 -29.32
CA ALA A 314 -23.19 -16.69 -30.70
C ALA A 314 -24.54 -16.02 -30.96
N ARG A 315 -24.51 -14.89 -31.66
CA ARG A 315 -25.69 -14.27 -32.28
C ARG A 315 -26.20 -15.24 -33.38
N PRO A 316 -27.50 -15.57 -33.46
CA PRO A 316 -28.03 -16.28 -34.61
C PRO A 316 -28.02 -15.35 -35.82
N GLY A 317 -27.46 -15.84 -36.92
CA GLY A 317 -27.46 -15.18 -38.22
C GLY A 317 -28.88 -14.98 -38.75
N ARG A 318 -29.11 -13.82 -39.37
CA ARG A 318 -30.22 -13.60 -40.29
C ARG A 318 -29.70 -13.85 -41.69
N ASP A 319 -30.33 -14.77 -42.39
CA ASP A 319 -30.31 -14.88 -43.84
C ASP A 319 -31.72 -14.64 -44.41
N PRO A 320 -31.84 -14.29 -45.70
CA PRO A 320 -32.72 -13.21 -46.15
C PRO A 320 -33.93 -13.68 -46.97
N VAL A 321 -34.67 -12.67 -47.49
CA VAL A 321 -35.62 -12.66 -48.62
C VAL A 321 -37.12 -12.67 -48.26
N GLY A 322 -37.85 -11.69 -48.83
CA GLY A 322 -39.27 -11.83 -49.13
C GLY A 322 -40.08 -10.53 -49.11
N ASP A 323 -40.27 -9.93 -50.29
CA ASP A 323 -41.18 -8.81 -50.59
C ASP A 323 -42.60 -8.92 -49.98
N ARG A 324 -43.14 -7.78 -49.53
CA ARG A 324 -44.38 -7.15 -50.07
C ARG A 324 -44.93 -6.08 -49.11
N ALA A 325 -45.10 -4.86 -49.62
CA ALA A 325 -46.08 -3.87 -49.15
C ALA A 325 -47.52 -4.39 -49.50
N PRO A 326 -48.65 -3.84 -48.97
CA PRO A 326 -48.87 -2.42 -48.62
C PRO A 326 -49.81 -2.13 -47.43
N SER A 327 -50.16 -0.83 -47.31
CA SER A 327 -51.35 -0.22 -46.68
C SER A 327 -51.33 0.19 -45.19
N ARG A 328 -51.29 1.52 -45.01
CA ARG A 328 -51.85 2.41 -43.97
C ARG A 328 -53.34 2.14 -43.63
N PRO A 329 -54.01 2.85 -42.68
CA PRO A 329 -53.56 3.83 -41.65
C PRO A 329 -54.28 3.72 -40.26
N GLU A 330 -54.06 4.76 -39.43
CA GLU A 330 -54.88 5.25 -38.30
C GLU A 330 -54.84 4.46 -36.98
N ALA A 331 -55.07 5.00 -35.79
CA ALA A 331 -54.95 6.30 -35.13
C ALA A 331 -55.51 6.07 -33.69
N VAL A 332 -55.20 6.97 -32.75
CA VAL A 332 -55.98 7.29 -31.53
C VAL A 332 -55.78 6.43 -30.25
N SER A 333 -55.39 7.15 -29.19
CA SER A 333 -55.64 7.00 -27.74
C SER A 333 -55.13 5.73 -27.02
N LEU A 334 -54.49 5.79 -25.86
CA LEU A 334 -54.50 6.70 -24.69
C LEU A 334 -53.10 6.73 -24.06
#